data_AF-A0A964R2Q5-F1
#
_entry.id   AF-A0A964R2Q5-F1
#
_cell.length_a   1.000
_cell.length_b   1.000
_cell.length_c   1.000
_cell.angle_alpha   90.00
_cell.angle_beta   90.00
_cell.angle_gamma   90.00
#
_symmetry.space_group_name_H-M   'P 1'
#
loop_
_entity.id
_entity.type
_entity.pdbx_description
1 polymer ?
#
loop_
_entity_poly.entity_id
_entity_poly.type
_entity_poly.pdbx_seq_one_letter_code
_entity_poly.pdbx_strand_id
1 'polypeptide(L)'
;MSVTIQLDLPDALVNEARANGLLESQRMGELLSEELRRARARKELGEMLDRVRSQPGEPMSMEEIQAEVNAVREERRRREGSR
;
A
#
# COMPACT_ATOMS: atom_id res chain seq x y z
N MET A 1 5.85 26.42 -9.08
CA MET A 1 5.32 27.06 -7.86
C MET A 1 6.11 26.52 -6.69
N SER A 2 6.70 27.36 -5.84
CA SER A 2 7.42 26.93 -4.63
C SER A 2 6.65 27.37 -3.38
N VAL A 3 6.73 26.58 -2.32
CA VAL A 3 6.13 26.86 -1.02
C VAL A 3 7.25 26.83 0.02
N THR A 4 7.27 27.81 0.92
CA THR A 4 8.23 27.87 2.03
C THR A 4 7.58 27.28 3.28
N ILE A 5 8.28 26.38 3.96
CA ILE A 5 7.83 25.73 5.19
C ILE A 5 8.87 26.02 6.28
N GLN A 6 8.41 26.47 7.44
CA GLN A 6 9.23 26.57 8.65
C GLN A 6 8.92 25.37 9.55
N LEU A 7 9.97 24.71 10.04
CA LEU A 7 9.89 23.51 10.88
C LEU A 7 10.79 23.70 12.10
N ASP A 8 10.24 23.46 13.28
CA ASP A 8 11.01 23.39 14.51
C ASP A 8 11.50 21.94 14.70
N LEU A 9 12.78 21.73 14.44
CA LEU A 9 13.43 20.42 14.52
C LEU A 9 14.59 20.47 15.52
N PRO A 10 14.90 19.36 16.22
CA PRO A 10 16.08 19.29 17.08
C PRO A 10 17.37 19.54 16.28
N ASP A 11 18.29 20.32 16.85
CA ASP A 11 19.54 20.69 16.17
C ASP A 11 20.35 19.47 15.70
N ALA A 12 20.38 18.41 16.51
CA ALA A 12 21.06 17.17 16.15
C ALA A 12 20.52 16.56 14.84
N LEU A 13 19.19 16.55 14.69
CA LEU A 13 18.51 16.04 13.50
C LEU A 13 18.77 16.95 12.29
N VAL A 14 18.76 18.27 12.48
CA VAL A 14 19.05 19.23 11.41
C VAL A 14 20.47 19.06 10.89
N ASN A 15 21.44 18.89 11.78
CA ASN A 15 22.84 18.72 11.40
C ASN A 15 23.05 17.43 10.62
N GLU A 16 22.47 16.32 11.07
CA GLU A 16 22.55 15.04 10.36
C GLU A 16 21.82 15.09 9.01
N ALA A 17 20.60 15.62 8.97
CA ALA A 17 19.82 15.75 7.75
C ALA A 17 20.51 16.65 6.72
N ARG A 18 21.14 17.74 7.18
CA ARG A 18 21.94 18.63 6.31
C ARG A 18 23.18 17.93 5.78
N ALA A 19 23.92 17.21 6.64
CA ALA A 19 25.12 16.48 6.23
C ALA A 19 24.83 15.40 5.17
N ASN A 20 23.61 14.83 5.18
CA ASN A 20 23.15 13.85 4.20
C ASN A 20 22.37 14.45 3.03
N GLY A 21 22.28 15.78 2.92
CA GLY A 21 21.56 16.46 1.84
C GLY A 21 20.02 16.28 1.88
N LEU A 22 19.46 15.74 2.97
CA LEU A 22 18.03 15.48 3.10
C LEU A 22 17.20 16.77 3.13
N LEU A 23 17.79 17.89 3.56
CA LEU A 23 17.13 19.20 3.59
C LEU A 23 17.16 19.96 2.24
N GLU A 24 17.74 19.36 1.20
CA GLU A 24 17.65 19.91 -0.16
C GLU A 24 16.22 19.82 -0.69
N SER A 25 15.73 20.85 -1.38
CA SER A 25 14.34 20.94 -1.84
C SER A 25 13.88 19.71 -2.65
N GLN A 26 14.77 19.15 -3.47
CA GLN A 26 14.47 17.95 -4.25
C GLN A 26 14.32 16.72 -3.34
N ARG A 27 15.27 16.48 -2.44
CA ARG A 27 15.26 15.34 -1.51
C ARG A 27 14.08 15.42 -0.55
N MET A 28 13.76 16.61 -0.05
CA MET A 28 12.54 16.85 0.74
C MET A 28 11.27 16.48 -0.03
N GLY A 29 11.20 16.84 -1.32
CA GLY A 29 10.07 16.46 -2.18
C GLY A 29 9.94 14.95 -2.38
N GLU A 30 11.06 14.24 -2.57
CA GLU A 30 11.12 12.78 -2.68
C GLU A 30 10.65 12.12 -1.36
N LEU A 31 11.17 12.57 -0.21
CA LEU A 31 10.79 12.07 1.10
C LEU A 31 9.30 12.25 1.38
N LEU A 32 8.75 13.45 1.11
CA LEU A 32 7.33 13.71 1.30
C LEU A 32 6.47 12.85 0.37
N SER A 33 6.88 12.67 -0.89
CA SER A 33 6.16 11.82 -1.84
C SER A 33 6.13 10.36 -1.39
N GLU A 34 7.25 9.83 -0.91
CA GLU A 34 7.35 8.47 -0.40
C GLU A 34 6.53 8.27 0.87
N GLU A 35 6.55 9.22 1.81
CA GLU A 35 5.73 9.13 3.02
C GLU A 35 4.23 9.21 2.70
N LEU A 36 3.83 10.07 1.77
CA LEU A 36 2.44 10.12 1.30
C LEU A 36 2.04 8.81 0.60
N ARG A 37 2.93 8.20 -0.18
CA ARG A 37 2.70 6.88 -0.80
C ARG A 37 2.49 5.80 0.25
N ARG A 38 3.35 5.74 1.27
CA ARG A 38 3.23 4.80 2.40
C ARG A 38 1.93 5.02 3.18
N ALA A 39 1.58 6.27 3.46
CA ALA A 39 0.35 6.62 4.16
C ALA A 39 -0.91 6.18 3.37
N ARG A 40 -0.94 6.42 2.06
CA ARG A 40 -2.01 5.94 1.18
C ARG A 40 -2.13 4.42 1.18
N ALA A 41 -1.02 3.71 1.00
CA ALA A 41 -1.03 2.25 1.02
C ALA A 41 -1.55 1.67 2.34
N ARG A 42 -1.17 2.26 3.49
CA ARG A 42 -1.70 1.87 4.80
C ARG A 42 -3.21 2.08 4.90
N LYS A 43 -3.70 3.23 4.40
CA LYS A 43 -5.12 3.55 4.40
C LYS A 43 -5.92 2.60 3.51
N GLU A 44 -5.46 2.38 2.28
CA GLU A 44 -6.09 1.46 1.32
C GLU A 44 -6.17 0.03 1.86
N LEU A 45 -5.10 -0.45 2.50
CA LEU A 45 -5.10 -1.77 3.14
C LEU A 45 -6.12 -1.84 4.27
N GLY A 46 -6.20 -0.81 5.12
CA GLY A 46 -7.19 -0.73 6.20
C GLY A 46 -8.62 -0.77 5.66
N GLU A 47 -8.93 0.07 4.67
CA GLU A 47 -10.25 0.09 4.03
C GLU A 47 -10.61 -1.24 3.36
N MET A 48 -9.64 -1.92 2.75
CA MET A 48 -9.85 -3.26 2.17
C MET A 48 -10.18 -4.29 3.26
N LEU A 49 -9.43 -4.29 4.37
CA LEU A 49 -9.66 -5.22 5.48
C LEU A 49 -11.01 -4.98 6.14
N ASP A 50 -11.41 -3.73 6.32
CA ASP A 50 -12.73 -3.39 6.87
C ASP A 50 -13.85 -3.87 5.95
N ARG A 51 -13.68 -3.73 4.63
CA ARG A 51 -14.63 -4.27 3.65
C ARG A 51 -14.71 -5.79 3.70
N VAL A 52 -13.59 -6.50 3.83
CA VAL A 52 -13.57 -7.96 3.95
C VAL A 52 -14.25 -8.41 5.24
N ARG A 53 -13.95 -7.77 6.38
CA ARG A 53 -14.52 -8.12 7.69
C ARG A 53 -16.01 -7.83 7.82
N SER A 54 -16.51 -6.86 7.05
CA SER A 54 -17.94 -6.51 7.01
C SER A 54 -18.76 -7.36 6.05
N GLN A 55 -18.14 -8.28 5.29
CA GLN A 55 -18.90 -9.20 4.46
C GLN A 55 -19.74 -10.14 5.34
N PRO A 56 -21.05 -10.26 5.06
CA PRO A 56 -21.90 -11.19 5.76
C PRO A 56 -21.62 -12.63 5.31
N GLY A 57 -21.81 -13.59 6.21
CA GLY A 57 -21.65 -15.01 5.94
C GLY A 57 -20.65 -15.68 6.88
N GLU A 58 -20.76 -17.01 6.98
CA GLU A 58 -19.77 -17.80 7.72
C GLU A 58 -18.54 -18.04 6.82
N PRO A 59 -17.31 -17.99 7.37
CA PRO A 59 -16.12 -18.32 6.60
C PRO A 59 -16.25 -19.73 6.02
N MET A 60 -16.06 -19.86 4.70
CA MET A 60 -16.00 -21.16 4.04
C MET A 60 -14.89 -22.02 4.65
N SER A 61 -15.13 -23.32 4.75
CA SER A 61 -14.07 -24.26 5.11
C SER A 61 -12.98 -24.32 4.04
N MET A 62 -11.78 -24.77 4.43
CA MET A 62 -10.66 -24.92 3.48
C MET A 62 -11.00 -25.88 2.34
N GLU A 63 -11.81 -26.90 2.58
CA GLU A 63 -12.25 -27.87 1.58
C GLU A 63 -13.17 -27.22 0.54
N GLU A 64 -14.14 -26.43 0.98
CA GLU A 64 -15.06 -25.68 0.10
C GLU A 64 -14.31 -24.64 -0.73
N ILE A 65 -13.37 -23.91 -0.12
CA ILE A 65 -12.49 -22.96 -0.84
C ILE A 65 -11.70 -23.70 -1.93
N GLN A 66 -11.13 -24.86 -1.61
CA GLN A 66 -10.33 -25.62 -2.56
C GLN A 66 -11.17 -26.18 -3.72
N ALA A 67 -12.40 -26.60 -3.45
CA ALA A 67 -13.37 -27.02 -4.47
C ALA A 67 -13.70 -25.87 -5.44
N GLU A 68 -14.00 -24.68 -4.92
CA GLU A 68 -14.29 -23.49 -5.73
C GLU A 68 -13.11 -23.08 -6.59
N VAL A 69 -11.90 -23.04 -6.01
CA VAL A 69 -10.67 -22.72 -6.74
C VAL A 69 -10.40 -23.72 -7.87
N ASN A 70 -10.67 -25.01 -7.65
CA ASN A 70 -10.51 -26.04 -8.68
C ASN A 70 -11.50 -25.85 -9.83
N ALA A 71 -12.78 -25.59 -9.52
CA ALA A 71 -13.82 -25.35 -10.52
C ALA A 71 -13.47 -24.16 -11.42
N VAL A 72 -13.06 -23.01 -10.82
CA VAL A 72 -12.65 -21.82 -11.58
C VAL A 72 -11.42 -22.11 -12.46
N ARG A 73 -10.44 -22.87 -11.95
CA ARG A 73 -9.25 -23.24 -12.72
C ARG A 73 -9.57 -24.20 -13.87
N GLU A 74 -10.49 -25.13 -13.68
CA GLU A 74 -10.97 -26.04 -14.72
C GLU A 74 -11.70 -25.30 -15.83
N GLU A 75 -12.59 -24.38 -15.46
CA GLU A 75 -13.29 -23.53 -16.42
C GLU A 75 -12.30 -22.70 -17.24
N ARG A 76 -11.30 -22.10 -16.57
CA ARG A 76 -10.26 -21.34 -17.26
C ARG A 76 -9.47 -22.20 -18.26
N ARG A 77 -9.04 -23.41 -17.86
CA ARG A 77 -8.33 -24.34 -18.77
C ARG A 77 -9.18 -24.72 -19.97
N ARG A 78 -10.47 -24.98 -19.78
CA ARG A 78 -11.40 -25.27 -20.88
C ARG A 78 -11.52 -24.11 -21.87
N ARG A 79 -11.57 -22.87 -21.38
CA ARG A 79 -11.65 -21.66 -22.23
C ARG A 79 -10.35 -21.43 -23.02
N GLU A 80 -9.21 -21.70 -22.41
CA GLU A 80 -7.89 -21.53 -23.05
C GLU A 80 -7.57 -22.66 -24.04
N GLY A 81 -8.00 -23.90 -23.77
CA GLY A 81 -7.83 -25.04 -24.69
C GLY A 81 -8.87 -25.14 -25.82
N SER A 82 -9.90 -24.29 -25.79
CA SER A 82 -10.89 -24.17 -26.87
C SER A 82 -10.53 -23.08 -27.90
N ARG A 83 -9.35 -22.45 -27.77
CA ARG A 83 -8.74 -21.52 -28.73
C ARG A 83 -7.65 -22.20 -29.51
#